data_AF-E4XM51-F1
#
_entry.id   AF-E4XM51-F1
#
_cell.length_a   1.000
_cell.length_b   1.000
_cell.length_c   1.000
_cell.angle_alpha   90.00
_cell.angle_beta   90.00
_cell.angle_gamma   90.00
#
_symmetry.space_group_name_H-M   'P 1'
#
loop_
_entity.id
_entity.type
_entity.pdbx_description
1 polymer ?
#
loop_
_entity_poly.entity_id
_entity_poly.type
_entity_poly.pdbx_seq_one_letter_code
_entity_poly.pdbx_strand_id
1 'polypeptide(L)'
;MVLYQDGTFTDPLPSKVTVNTNEVLNVGVFLMDAKEEDDFRKLKINNCWASPTNSSLDPIQFDLIQNGCAESEIVKIMENGESSQARFTSEVFGFAGFENVFLFCDISVCFQDCTKVDSIIFFRF
;
A
#
# COMPACT_ATOMS: atom_id res chain seq x y z
N MET A 1 8.19 -0.40 4.81
CA MET A 1 7.22 -1.25 4.09
C MET A 1 7.68 -2.68 4.21
N VAL A 2 6.76 -3.58 4.53
CA VAL A 2 7.02 -4.99 4.81
C VAL A 2 5.90 -5.82 4.18
N LEU A 3 6.27 -6.98 3.63
CA LEU A 3 5.34 -7.98 3.13
C LEU A 3 5.12 -9.04 4.22
N TYR A 4 3.92 -9.58 4.32
CA TYR A 4 3.56 -10.58 5.32
C TYR A 4 3.00 -11.84 4.65
N GLN A 5 3.24 -12.98 5.28
CA GLN A 5 2.78 -14.27 4.78
C GLN A 5 1.26 -14.40 4.83
N ASP A 6 0.62 -13.84 5.84
CA ASP A 6 -0.82 -13.92 6.05
C ASP A 6 -1.43 -12.57 6.49
N GLY A 7 -2.76 -12.56 6.63
CA GLY A 7 -3.53 -11.38 7.03
C GLY A 7 -3.44 -11.05 8.52
N THR A 8 -2.59 -11.72 9.30
CA THR A 8 -2.36 -11.38 10.72
C THR A 8 -1.28 -10.32 10.90
N PHE A 9 -0.46 -10.07 9.86
CA PHE A 9 0.61 -9.07 9.87
C PHE A 9 1.68 -9.30 10.96
N THR A 10 1.90 -10.57 11.38
CA THR A 10 2.89 -10.92 12.40
C THR A 10 4.21 -11.40 11.82
N ASP A 11 4.16 -12.17 10.72
CA ASP A 11 5.32 -12.86 10.17
C ASP A 11 5.80 -12.20 8.87
N PRO A 12 6.90 -11.41 8.93
CA PRO A 12 7.41 -10.69 7.78
C PRO A 12 8.11 -11.62 6.79
N LEU A 13 7.83 -11.43 5.50
CA LEU A 13 8.50 -12.10 4.39
C LEU A 13 9.84 -11.42 4.05
N PRO A 14 10.81 -12.18 3.52
CA PRO A 14 12.08 -11.62 3.04
C PRO A 14 11.88 -10.69 1.84
N SER A 15 12.86 -9.82 1.57
CA SER A 15 12.81 -8.83 0.48
C SER A 15 12.69 -9.43 -0.93
N LYS A 16 12.96 -10.73 -1.08
CA LYS A 16 12.74 -11.49 -2.30
C LYS A 16 11.96 -12.74 -1.93
N VAL A 17 10.76 -12.85 -2.47
CA VAL A 17 9.88 -13.98 -2.23
C VAL A 17 9.24 -14.38 -3.55
N THR A 18 9.13 -15.68 -3.79
CA THR A 18 8.35 -16.23 -4.90
C THR A 18 6.95 -16.48 -4.38
N VAL A 19 5.96 -15.87 -5.02
CA VAL A 19 4.56 -15.94 -4.62
C VAL A 19 3.74 -16.47 -5.79
N ASN A 20 2.73 -17.30 -5.52
CA ASN A 20 1.86 -17.83 -6.56
C ASN A 20 0.76 -16.81 -6.91
N THR A 21 0.31 -16.80 -8.17
CA THR A 21 -0.75 -15.89 -8.64
C THR A 21 -2.11 -16.09 -7.96
N ASN A 22 -2.30 -17.22 -7.27
CA ASN A 22 -3.56 -17.54 -6.58
C ASN A 22 -3.53 -17.13 -5.09
N GLU A 23 -2.46 -16.48 -4.65
CA GLU A 23 -2.28 -16.04 -3.27
C GLU A 23 -2.58 -14.55 -3.11
N VAL A 24 -2.76 -14.13 -1.86
CA VAL A 24 -2.98 -12.73 -1.49
C VAL A 24 -1.73 -12.21 -0.79
N LEU A 25 -1.20 -11.10 -1.30
CA LEU A 25 -0.13 -10.33 -0.68
C LEU A 25 -0.70 -9.46 0.43
N ASN A 26 -0.09 -9.55 1.60
CA ASN A 26 -0.41 -8.70 2.75
C ASN A 26 0.72 -7.68 2.90
N VAL A 27 0.41 -6.39 2.77
CA VAL A 27 1.40 -5.31 2.78
C VAL A 27 1.15 -4.40 3.97
N GLY A 28 2.18 -4.20 4.79
CA GLY A 28 2.16 -3.25 5.89
C GLY A 28 3.21 -2.15 5.72
N VAL A 29 2.82 -0.93 6.04
CA VAL A 29 3.70 0.22 6.13
C VAL A 29 3.56 0.80 7.52
N PHE A 30 4.66 0.99 8.22
CA PHE A 30 4.67 1.52 9.59
C PHE A 30 5.83 2.49 9.78
N LEU A 31 5.65 3.42 10.71
CA LEU A 31 6.72 4.32 11.16
C LEU A 31 7.60 3.60 12.18
N MET A 32 8.91 3.47 11.89
CA MET A 32 9.84 2.71 12.74
C MET A 32 10.00 3.31 14.16
N ASP A 33 9.83 4.63 14.29
CA ASP A 33 9.99 5.35 15.56
C ASP A 33 8.66 5.70 16.23
N ALA A 34 7.57 5.03 15.87
CA ALA A 34 6.27 5.21 16.51
C ALA A 34 6.21 4.47 17.85
N LYS A 35 5.98 5.20 18.94
CA LYS A 35 5.71 4.62 20.25
C LYS A 35 4.21 4.46 20.40
N GLU A 36 3.74 3.23 20.55
CA GLU A 36 2.31 2.87 20.52
C GLU A 36 1.43 3.66 21.52
N GLU A 37 1.99 4.14 22.63
CA GLU A 37 1.20 4.76 23.70
C GLU A 37 1.00 6.28 23.57
N ASP A 38 1.74 6.99 22.69
CA ASP A 38 1.68 8.47 22.60
C ASP A 38 1.93 9.03 21.19
N ASP A 39 1.88 8.18 20.16
CA ASP A 39 2.13 8.65 18.80
C ASP A 39 0.88 9.20 18.12
N PHE A 40 0.76 10.53 18.13
CA PHE A 40 -0.28 11.26 17.39
C PHE A 40 -0.06 11.26 15.86
N ARG A 41 1.06 10.69 15.38
CA ARG A 41 1.35 10.58 13.95
C ARG A 41 0.51 9.47 13.32
N LYS A 42 -0.24 9.85 12.30
CA LYS A 42 -0.98 8.98 11.41
C LYS A 42 -0.20 8.83 10.10
N LEU A 43 -0.15 7.61 9.57
CA LEU A 43 0.47 7.29 8.28
C LEU A 43 -0.63 7.07 7.25
N LYS A 44 -0.57 7.82 6.16
CA LYS A 44 -1.45 7.66 5.00
C LYS A 44 -0.64 7.26 3.77
N ILE A 45 -1.05 6.18 3.14
CA ILE A 45 -0.66 5.83 1.78
C ILE A 45 -1.48 6.70 0.82
N ASN A 46 -0.79 7.46 -0.02
CA ASN A 46 -1.42 8.25 -1.07
C ASN A 46 -1.51 7.43 -2.35
N ASN A 47 -0.36 6.97 -2.85
CA ASN A 47 -0.30 6.18 -4.06
C ASN A 47 0.54 4.93 -3.79
N CYS A 48 0.16 3.80 -4.39
CA CYS A 48 1.01 2.63 -4.49
C CYS A 48 0.88 2.06 -5.89
N TRP A 49 2.00 1.70 -6.48
CA TRP A 49 2.05 1.12 -7.82
C TRP A 49 3.11 0.04 -7.88
N ALA A 50 2.92 -0.87 -8.83
CA ALA A 50 3.89 -1.88 -9.15
C ALA A 50 4.57 -1.58 -10.49
N SER A 51 5.82 -2.01 -10.63
CA SER A 51 6.59 -1.94 -11.87
C SER A 51 7.31 -3.27 -12.13
N PRO A 52 7.51 -3.67 -13.39
CA PRO A 52 8.33 -4.85 -13.71
C PRO A 52 9.83 -4.64 -13.45
N THR A 53 10.28 -3.40 -13.24
CA THR A 53 11.69 -3.07 -12.97
C THR A 53 11.85 -2.41 -11.61
N ASN A 54 13.09 -2.40 -11.11
CA ASN A 54 13.43 -1.70 -9.87
C ASN A 54 13.56 -0.18 -10.07
N SER A 55 12.66 0.41 -10.86
CA SER A 55 12.59 1.84 -11.13
C SER A 55 11.18 2.32 -10.82
N SER A 56 11.06 3.23 -9.86
CA SER A 56 9.77 3.84 -9.54
C SER A 56 9.22 4.72 -10.66
N LEU A 57 10.06 5.10 -11.63
CA LEU A 57 9.74 5.93 -12.79
C LEU A 57 9.65 5.12 -14.09
N ASP A 58 9.58 3.79 -14.02
CA ASP A 58 9.36 2.96 -15.20
C ASP A 58 8.04 3.37 -15.89
N PRO A 59 7.98 3.45 -17.23
CA PRO A 59 6.74 3.77 -17.93
C PRO A 59 5.65 2.70 -17.78
N ILE A 60 6.03 1.45 -17.48
CA ILE A 60 5.11 0.36 -17.21
C ILE A 60 4.84 0.36 -15.71
N GLN A 61 3.65 0.85 -15.35
CA GLN A 61 3.18 0.90 -13.97
C GLN A 61 1.79 0.29 -13.89
N PHE A 62 1.52 -0.36 -12.77
CA PHE A 62 0.18 -0.83 -12.42
C PHE A 62 -0.20 -0.22 -11.06
N ASP A 63 -1.16 0.68 -11.08
CA ASP A 63 -1.60 1.39 -9.89
C ASP A 63 -2.50 0.51 -9.04
N LEU A 64 -2.12 0.36 -7.78
CA LEU A 64 -2.85 -0.40 -6.76
C LEU A 64 -3.70 0.54 -5.89
N ILE A 65 -3.11 1.68 -5.53
CA ILE A 65 -3.74 2.70 -4.71
C ILE A 65 -3.50 4.05 -5.38
N GLN A 66 -4.54 4.85 -5.54
CA GLN A 66 -4.45 6.24 -5.96
C GLN A 66 -5.26 7.13 -5.02
N ASN A 67 -4.70 8.27 -4.62
CA ASN A 67 -5.34 9.23 -3.70
C ASN A 67 -5.85 8.61 -2.39
N GLY A 68 -5.21 7.53 -1.93
CA GLY A 68 -5.57 6.78 -0.73
C GLY A 68 -6.73 5.80 -0.91
N CYS A 69 -7.21 5.60 -2.13
CA CYS A 69 -8.27 4.64 -2.47
C CYS A 69 -7.71 3.50 -3.33
N ALA A 70 -8.30 2.31 -3.21
CA ALA A 70 -7.96 1.17 -4.07
C ALA A 70 -8.39 1.48 -5.52
N GLU A 71 -7.46 1.36 -6.45
CA GLU A 71 -7.72 1.59 -7.89
C GLU A 71 -8.20 0.32 -8.61
N SER A 72 -7.92 -0.85 -8.03
CA SER A 72 -8.29 -2.15 -8.58
C SER A 72 -9.01 -3.01 -7.56
N GLU A 73 -9.95 -3.85 -8.03
CA GLU A 73 -10.72 -4.78 -7.20
C GLU A 73 -9.85 -5.82 -6.49
N ILE A 74 -8.64 -6.06 -7.01
CA ILE A 74 -7.67 -6.97 -6.39
C ILE A 74 -7.11 -6.39 -5.09
N VAL A 75 -7.30 -5.09 -4.82
CA VAL A 75 -6.74 -4.38 -3.66
C VAL A 75 -7.82 -4.14 -2.61
N LYS A 76 -7.50 -4.45 -1.35
CA LYS A 76 -8.36 -4.12 -0.20
C LYS A 76 -7.57 -3.34 0.84
N ILE A 77 -8.04 -2.13 1.14
CA ILE A 77 -7.45 -1.30 2.18
C ILE A 77 -8.04 -1.73 3.53
N MET A 78 -7.18 -2.11 4.47
CA MET A 78 -7.58 -2.51 5.82
C MET A 78 -7.48 -1.34 6.80
N GLU A 79 -6.43 -0.54 6.65
CA GLU A 79 -6.15 0.61 7.50
C GLU A 79 -5.33 1.63 6.70
N ASN A 80 -5.77 2.88 6.64
CA ASN A 80 -5.03 3.93 5.95
C ASN A 80 -5.31 5.31 6.57
N GLY A 81 -4.31 5.92 7.21
CA GLY A 81 -4.44 7.24 7.81
C GLY A 81 -5.15 7.26 9.17
N GLU A 82 -5.30 6.11 9.84
CA GLU A 82 -5.95 5.98 11.14
C GLU A 82 -4.93 5.95 12.30
N SER A 83 -3.79 5.29 12.11
CA SER A 83 -2.71 5.15 13.09
C SER A 83 -1.33 5.36 12.46
N SER A 84 -0.24 5.11 13.19
CA SER A 84 1.14 5.17 12.69
C SER A 84 1.49 4.06 11.66
N GLN A 85 0.52 3.24 11.29
CA GLN A 85 0.62 2.21 10.26
C GLN A 85 -0.52 2.27 9.24
N ALA A 86 -0.26 1.74 8.06
CA ALA A 86 -1.23 1.49 7.02
C ALA A 86 -1.06 0.07 6.49
N ARG A 87 -2.19 -0.58 6.22
CA ARG A 87 -2.24 -1.99 5.81
C ARG A 87 -3.21 -2.13 4.65
N PHE A 88 -2.78 -2.86 3.63
CA PHE A 88 -3.63 -3.26 2.53
C PHE A 88 -3.26 -4.66 2.06
N THR A 89 -4.19 -5.31 1.38
CA THR A 89 -3.97 -6.58 0.74
C THR A 89 -4.16 -6.45 -0.76
N SER A 90 -3.47 -7.29 -1.53
CA SER A 90 -3.60 -7.35 -2.99
C SER A 90 -3.56 -8.80 -3.44
N GLU A 91 -4.34 -9.19 -4.43
CA GLU A 91 -4.08 -10.45 -5.15
C GLU A 91 -2.73 -10.35 -5.88
N VAL A 92 -2.03 -11.48 -6.02
CA VAL A 92 -0.74 -11.54 -6.72
C VAL A 92 -0.96 -11.44 -8.23
N PHE A 93 -0.22 -10.54 -8.88
CA PHE A 93 -0.21 -10.39 -10.33
C PHE A 93 1.23 -10.31 -10.86
N GLY A 94 1.36 -10.38 -12.18
CA GLY A 94 2.65 -10.24 -12.87
C GLY A 94 2.49 -9.48 -14.19
N PHE A 95 3.60 -8.92 -14.67
CA PHE A 95 3.65 -8.26 -15.97
C PHE A 95 4.02 -9.28 -17.05
N ALA A 96 3.23 -9.32 -18.13
CA ALA A 96 3.50 -10.23 -19.24
C ALA A 96 4.89 -9.96 -19.85
N GLY A 97 5.72 -11.00 -19.92
CA GLY A 97 7.10 -10.88 -20.42
C GLY A 97 8.14 -10.48 -19.37
N PHE A 98 7.77 -10.38 -18.10
CA PHE A 98 8.67 -10.05 -17.00
C PHE A 98 8.57 -11.09 -15.88
N GLU A 99 9.70 -11.34 -15.21
CA GLU A 99 9.79 -12.32 -14.12
C GLU A 99 9.62 -11.71 -12.72
N ASN A 100 9.78 -10.39 -12.61
CA ASN A 100 9.81 -9.70 -11.33
C ASN A 100 8.76 -8.60 -11.27
N VAL A 101 8.30 -8.32 -10.05
CA VAL A 101 7.38 -7.23 -9.73
C VAL A 101 7.96 -6.48 -8.54
N PHE A 102 8.07 -5.16 -8.66
CA PHE A 102 8.55 -4.26 -7.62
C PHE A 102 7.40 -3.36 -7.18
N LEU A 103 7.22 -3.21 -5.87
CA LEU A 103 6.18 -2.38 -5.28
C LEU A 103 6.78 -1.06 -4.80
N PHE A 104 6.12 0.05 -5.14
CA PHE A 104 6.47 1.39 -4.72
C PHE A 104 5.24 2.07 -4.11
N CYS A 105 5.45 2.91 -3.11
CA CYS A 105 4.38 3.64 -2.44
C CYS A 105 4.83 5.04 -2.03
N ASP A 106 3.97 6.01 -2.30
CA ASP A 106 4.04 7.37 -1.77
C ASP A 106 3.22 7.46 -0.49
N ILE A 107 3.87 7.91 0.58
CA ILE A 107 3.26 8.03 1.90
C ILE A 107 3.31 9.47 2.42
N SER A 108 2.40 9.77 3.34
CA SER A 108 2.36 11.02 4.08
C SER A 108 2.15 10.75 5.56
N VAL A 109 2.78 11.58 6.39
CA VAL A 109 2.65 11.53 7.84
C VAL A 109 1.86 12.76 8.28
N CYS A 110 0.75 12.55 8.99
CA CYS A 110 -0.09 13.62 9.54
C CYS A 110 -0.06 13.55 11.07
N PHE A 111 -0.25 14.68 11.75
CA PHE A 111 -0.19 14.73 13.22
C PHE A 111 -1.57 14.86 13.91
N GLN A 112 -2.65 15.01 13.13
CA GLN A 112 -4.02 15.19 13.65
C GLN A 112 -5.05 14.40 12.83
N ASP A 113 -5.26 14.76 11.55
CA ASP A 113 -6.16 14.03 10.65
C ASP A 113 -5.57 13.86 9.25
N CYS A 114 -5.45 12.60 8.82
CA CYS A 114 -5.14 12.23 7.45
C CYS A 114 -6.40 12.00 6.58
N THR A 115 -7.58 12.01 7.21
CA THR A 115 -8.89 11.72 6.60
C THR A 115 -9.59 12.94 6.03
N LYS A 116 -8.96 14.12 6.04
CA LYS A 116 -9.48 15.29 5.29
C LYS A 116 -9.43 14.99 3.79
N VAL A 117 -10.49 14.37 3.31
CA VAL A 117 -10.91 14.43 1.92
C VAL A 117 -11.47 15.83 1.75
N ASP A 118 -10.81 16.69 0.97
CA ASP A 118 -11.49 17.86 0.42
C ASP A 118 -12.72 17.33 -0.31
N SER A 119 -13.87 17.41 0.36
CA SER A 119 -15.15 16.87 -0.10
C SER A 119 -15.67 17.80 -1.19
N ILE A 120 -15.04 17.79 -2.37
CA ILE A 120 -15.65 18.36 -3.56
C ILE A 120 -16.66 17.31 -4.05
N ILE A 121 -17.86 17.40 -3.50
CA ILE A 121 -19.01 16.67 -4.01
C ILE A 121 -19.32 17.25 -5.40
N PHE A 122 -18.79 16.63 -6.45
CA PHE A 122 -19.21 16.91 -7.83
C PHE A 122 -20.58 16.28 -8.06
N PHE A 123 -21.66 17.01 -7.81
CA PHE A 123 -22.95 16.70 -8.44
C PHE A 123 -22.88 17.12 -9.90
N ARG A 124 -22.92 16.16 -10.82
CA ARG A 124 -23.16 16.43 -12.24
C ARG A 124 -24.66 16.31 -12.49
N PHE A 125 -25.31 17.42 -12.84
CA PHE A 125 -26.63 17.44 -13.44
C PHE A 125 -26.53 17.27 -14.95
#